data_AF-A0A9P5QBJ9-F1
#
_entry.id   AF-A0A9P5QBJ9-F1
#
_cell.length_a   1.000
_cell.length_b   1.000
_cell.length_c   1.000
_cell.angle_alpha   90.00
_cell.angle_beta   90.00
_cell.angle_gamma   90.00
#
_symmetry.space_group_name_H-M   'P 1'
#
loop_
_entity.id
_entity.type
_entity.pdbx_description
1 polymer ?
#
loop_
_entity_poly.entity_id
_entity_poly.type
_entity_poly.pdbx_seq_one_letter_code
_entity_poly.pdbx_strand_id
1 'polypeptide(L)'
;MLARWDANDDLERGGGLDVVVGANTMLKSDIYVQPRRRPVTPQNQAVDSTRNAFPTVIVEVATSQSLNDVHAKVAHWFSLRTTIQLCLIMKIWRPRGDNTLAMVALQYHRANNNPLIPTTAISFGTAALDHQALQALQGIMAGNQVTGVGFGGVP
;
A
#
# COMPACT_ATOMS: atom_id res chain seq x y z
N MET A 1 9.88 20.79 -7.96
CA MET A 1 9.46 20.47 -9.33
C MET A 1 10.08 19.13 -9.68
N LEU A 2 9.32 18.02 -9.60
CA LEU A 2 9.81 16.69 -9.98
C LEU A 2 9.88 16.65 -11.52
N ALA A 3 11.08 16.54 -12.08
CA ALA A 3 11.30 16.44 -13.51
C ALA A 3 10.64 15.16 -14.05
N ARG A 4 9.99 15.28 -15.21
CA ARG A 4 9.34 14.17 -15.94
C ARG A 4 10.37 13.08 -16.28
N TRP A 5 10.13 11.88 -15.79
CA TRP A 5 10.78 10.62 -16.19
C TRP A 5 10.14 10.04 -17.48
N ASP A 6 9.15 10.74 -18.04
CA ASP A 6 7.97 10.15 -18.68
C ASP A 6 8.05 9.90 -20.20
N ALA A 7 9.20 9.98 -20.87
CA ALA A 7 9.19 9.87 -22.34
C ALA A 7 8.98 8.44 -22.86
N ASN A 8 9.27 7.41 -22.04
CA ASN A 8 9.24 5.99 -22.44
C ASN A 8 8.60 5.05 -21.40
N ASP A 9 7.91 5.57 -20.38
CA ASP A 9 7.35 4.73 -19.32
C ASP A 9 6.17 3.90 -19.85
N ASP A 10 6.37 2.58 -19.95
CA ASP A 10 5.34 1.58 -20.25
C ASP A 10 4.38 1.37 -19.05
N LEU A 11 4.22 2.41 -18.22
CA LEU A 11 3.44 2.44 -16.99
C LEU A 11 2.27 3.42 -17.10
N GLU A 12 1.13 2.99 -16.58
CA GLU A 12 -0.04 3.78 -16.29
C GLU A 12 -0.14 3.94 -14.76
N ARG A 13 -0.45 5.16 -14.34
CA ARG A 13 -0.60 5.52 -12.93
C ARG A 13 -1.68 6.58 -12.79
N GLY A 14 -2.46 6.47 -11.73
CA GLY A 14 -3.55 7.40 -11.45
C GLY A 14 -4.04 7.21 -10.01
N GLY A 15 -5.09 7.93 -9.66
CA GLY A 15 -5.72 7.83 -8.34
C GLY A 15 -7.23 7.70 -8.43
N GLY A 16 -7.84 7.23 -7.36
CA GLY A 16 -9.30 7.12 -7.27
C GLY A 16 -9.91 6.02 -8.13
N LEU A 17 -9.17 4.94 -8.43
CA LEU A 17 -9.72 3.80 -9.16
C LEU A 17 -10.67 3.01 -8.26
N ASP A 18 -11.90 2.84 -8.73
CA ASP A 18 -12.91 1.98 -8.10
C ASP A 18 -12.68 0.51 -8.50
N VAL A 19 -12.55 -0.34 -7.51
CA VAL A 19 -12.18 -1.75 -7.68
C VAL A 19 -13.19 -2.62 -6.94
N VAL A 20 -13.82 -3.52 -7.66
CA VAL A 20 -14.71 -4.51 -7.07
C VAL A 20 -13.88 -5.65 -6.49
N VAL A 21 -13.82 -5.73 -5.16
CA VAL A 21 -12.93 -6.62 -4.40
C VAL A 21 -13.64 -7.86 -3.84
N GLY A 22 -14.96 -7.90 -3.90
CA GLY A 22 -15.79 -9.00 -3.40
C GLY A 22 -17.23 -8.93 -3.92
N ALA A 23 -18.07 -9.86 -3.48
CA ALA A 23 -19.51 -9.79 -3.75
C ALA A 23 -20.08 -8.53 -3.05
N ASN A 24 -20.58 -7.58 -3.85
CA ASN A 24 -21.12 -6.30 -3.36
C ASN A 24 -20.14 -5.44 -2.54
N THR A 25 -18.83 -5.64 -2.72
CA THR A 25 -17.80 -4.83 -2.06
C THR A 25 -16.94 -4.14 -3.09
N MET A 26 -16.86 -2.81 -2.99
CA MET A 26 -16.03 -1.97 -3.83
C MET A 26 -15.13 -1.10 -2.95
N LEU A 27 -13.85 -1.01 -3.31
CA LEU A 27 -12.90 -0.11 -2.69
C LEU A 27 -12.40 0.90 -3.71
N LYS A 28 -12.11 2.10 -3.23
CA LYS A 28 -11.47 3.14 -4.02
C LYS A 28 -10.02 3.26 -3.56
N SER A 29 -9.10 3.09 -4.50
CA SER A 29 -7.67 3.24 -4.24
C SER A 29 -7.26 4.71 -4.22
N ASP A 30 -6.26 5.05 -3.41
CA ASP A 30 -5.65 6.38 -3.47
C ASP A 30 -4.77 6.52 -4.71
N ILE A 31 -3.93 5.51 -4.97
CA ILE A 31 -3.07 5.44 -6.16
C ILE A 31 -3.06 4.01 -6.68
N TYR A 32 -3.03 3.87 -8.01
CA TYR A 32 -2.77 2.61 -8.70
C TYR A 32 -1.60 2.76 -9.67
N VAL A 33 -0.91 1.64 -9.91
CA VAL A 33 0.14 1.53 -10.93
C VAL A 33 -0.01 0.22 -11.68
N GLN A 34 0.11 0.27 -13.00
CA GLN A 34 0.06 -0.91 -13.86
C GLN A 34 0.87 -0.71 -15.15
N PRO A 35 1.35 -1.77 -15.81
CA PRO A 35 1.87 -1.66 -17.16
C PRO A 35 0.77 -1.21 -18.14
N ARG A 36 1.11 -0.37 -19.14
CA ARG A 36 0.18 0.00 -20.22
C ARG A 36 -0.10 -1.17 -21.14
N ARG A 37 0.93 -1.94 -21.47
CA ARG A 37 0.87 -3.11 -22.34
C ARG A 37 0.72 -4.37 -21.51
N ARG A 38 -0.51 -4.68 -21.11
CA ARG A 38 -0.82 -5.94 -20.44
C ARG A 38 -1.24 -6.99 -21.47
N PRO A 39 -0.84 -8.26 -21.29
CA PRO A 39 -1.46 -9.35 -22.03
C PRO A 39 -2.98 -9.26 -21.88
N VAL A 40 -3.72 -9.54 -22.95
CA VAL A 40 -5.18 -9.59 -22.89
C VAL A 40 -5.58 -10.55 -21.77
N THR A 41 -6.34 -10.04 -20.81
CA THR A 41 -6.88 -10.82 -19.70
C THR A 41 -7.63 -12.02 -20.28
N PRO A 42 -7.28 -13.27 -19.91
CA PRO A 42 -8.06 -14.44 -20.31
C PRO A 42 -9.54 -14.21 -19.97
N GLN A 43 -10.47 -14.62 -20.84
CA GLN A 43 -11.92 -14.34 -20.73
C GLN A 43 -12.58 -14.68 -19.37
N ASN A 44 -11.89 -15.42 -18.49
CA ASN A 44 -12.37 -15.87 -17.19
C ASN A 44 -11.63 -15.26 -15.98
N GLN A 45 -10.72 -14.30 -16.19
CA GLN A 45 -10.13 -13.56 -15.07
C GLN A 45 -11.04 -12.39 -14.68
N ALA A 46 -11.18 -12.18 -13.37
CA ALA A 46 -11.96 -11.09 -12.84
C ALA A 46 -11.44 -9.75 -13.38
N VAL A 47 -12.38 -8.90 -13.75
CA VAL A 47 -12.15 -7.56 -14.27
C VAL A 47 -12.65 -6.54 -13.26
N ASP A 48 -12.10 -5.32 -13.31
CA ASP A 48 -12.62 -4.20 -12.54
C ASP A 48 -14.05 -3.83 -13.01
N SER A 49 -14.65 -2.83 -12.36
CA SER A 49 -16.01 -2.36 -12.67
C SER A 49 -16.17 -1.88 -14.12
N THR A 50 -15.07 -1.57 -14.80
CA THR A 50 -15.01 -1.08 -16.20
C THR A 50 -14.56 -2.15 -17.20
N ARG A 51 -14.48 -3.42 -16.77
CA ARG A 51 -13.98 -4.57 -17.55
C ARG A 51 -12.49 -4.53 -17.89
N ASN A 52 -11.70 -3.71 -17.21
CA ASN A 52 -10.24 -3.70 -17.36
C ASN A 52 -9.58 -4.68 -16.39
N ALA A 53 -8.35 -5.10 -16.68
CA ALA A 53 -7.56 -5.85 -15.71
C ALA A 53 -7.28 -4.99 -14.46
N PHE A 54 -7.26 -5.62 -13.28
CA PHE A 54 -6.88 -4.96 -12.04
C PHE A 54 -5.46 -4.39 -12.12
N PRO A 55 -5.18 -3.28 -11.41
CA PRO A 55 -3.83 -2.73 -11.37
C PRO A 55 -2.85 -3.72 -10.75
N THR A 56 -1.58 -3.60 -11.12
CA THR A 56 -0.52 -4.46 -10.58
C THR A 56 -0.17 -4.06 -9.15
N VAL A 57 -0.19 -2.76 -8.86
CA VAL A 57 0.14 -2.17 -7.57
C VAL A 57 -0.98 -1.24 -7.11
N ILE A 58 -1.35 -1.35 -5.84
CA ILE A 58 -2.16 -0.35 -5.13
C ILE A 58 -1.29 0.33 -4.08
N VAL A 59 -1.46 1.65 -3.94
CA VAL A 59 -0.91 2.41 -2.83
C VAL A 59 -2.04 3.10 -2.08
N GLU A 60 -2.06 2.92 -0.76
CA GLU A 60 -3.00 3.54 0.17
C GLU A 60 -2.24 4.50 1.07
N VAL A 61 -2.76 5.71 1.25
CA VAL A 61 -2.13 6.76 2.05
C VAL A 61 -3.11 7.22 3.14
N ALA A 62 -2.85 6.77 4.36
CA ALA A 62 -3.65 7.12 5.52
C ALA A 62 -3.07 8.36 6.22
N THR A 63 -3.85 9.43 6.32
CA THR A 63 -3.53 10.61 7.14
C THR A 63 -4.44 10.71 8.37
N SER A 64 -5.73 10.43 8.20
CA SER A 64 -6.75 10.45 9.25
C SER A 64 -7.11 9.06 9.79
N GLN A 65 -7.09 8.03 8.94
CA GLN A 65 -7.42 6.65 9.32
C GLN A 65 -6.34 6.04 10.22
N SER A 66 -6.71 5.09 11.09
CA SER A 66 -5.72 4.34 11.85
C SER A 66 -4.90 3.43 10.94
N LEU A 67 -3.72 3.00 11.40
CA LEU A 67 -2.90 2.04 10.66
C LEU A 67 -3.63 0.71 10.47
N ASN A 68 -4.42 0.28 11.46
CA ASN A 68 -5.20 -0.96 11.41
C ASN A 68 -6.33 -0.88 10.37
N ASP A 69 -7.01 0.27 10.25
CA ASP A 69 -8.09 0.44 9.27
C ASP A 69 -7.58 0.33 7.83
N VAL A 70 -6.45 0.98 7.54
CA VAL A 70 -5.85 0.90 6.20
C VAL A 70 -5.23 -0.48 5.95
N HIS A 71 -4.64 -1.10 6.97
CA HIS A 71 -4.14 -2.49 6.91
C HIS A 71 -5.26 -3.49 6.58
N ALA A 72 -6.45 -3.34 7.18
CA ALA A 72 -7.58 -4.23 6.92
C ALA A 72 -7.98 -4.25 5.43
N LYS A 73 -7.70 -3.18 4.67
CA LYS A 73 -7.94 -3.15 3.22
C LYS A 73 -7.10 -4.16 2.44
N VAL A 74 -5.94 -4.60 2.96
CA VAL A 74 -5.06 -5.56 2.26
C VAL A 74 -5.78 -6.87 1.97
N ALA A 75 -6.61 -7.36 2.90
CA ALA A 75 -7.39 -8.58 2.69
C ALA A 75 -8.36 -8.48 1.50
N HIS A 76 -8.89 -7.27 1.25
CA HIS A 76 -9.72 -7.00 0.08
C HIS A 76 -8.89 -6.84 -1.18
N TRP A 77 -7.77 -6.10 -1.11
CA TRP A 77 -6.87 -5.93 -2.24
C TRP A 77 -6.26 -7.23 -2.73
N PHE A 78 -6.06 -8.20 -1.83
CA PHE A 78 -5.52 -9.51 -2.12
C PHE A 78 -6.55 -10.64 -2.14
N SER A 79 -7.85 -10.30 -2.25
CA SER A 79 -8.89 -11.30 -2.40
C SER A 79 -8.66 -12.15 -3.67
N LEU A 80 -9.31 -13.32 -3.71
CA LEU A 80 -9.31 -14.19 -4.90
C LEU A 80 -9.94 -13.52 -6.12
N ARG A 81 -10.68 -12.42 -5.93
CA ARG A 81 -11.32 -11.67 -7.01
C ARG A 81 -10.36 -10.74 -7.73
N THR A 82 -9.23 -10.35 -7.13
CA THR A 82 -8.31 -9.39 -7.74
C THR A 82 -7.01 -10.07 -8.17
N THR A 83 -6.27 -9.45 -9.10
CA THR A 83 -4.93 -9.89 -9.52
C THR A 83 -3.82 -8.95 -9.08
N ILE A 84 -4.13 -8.01 -8.16
CA ILE A 84 -3.17 -7.03 -7.60
C ILE A 84 -2.03 -7.76 -6.93
N GLN A 85 -0.79 -7.52 -7.35
CA GLN A 85 0.39 -8.25 -6.86
C GLN A 85 1.04 -7.57 -5.66
N LEU A 86 0.97 -6.25 -5.59
CA LEU A 86 1.60 -5.44 -4.55
C LEU A 86 0.61 -4.46 -3.94
N CYS A 87 0.65 -4.33 -2.62
CA CYS A 87 -0.04 -3.27 -1.90
C CYS A 87 0.99 -2.52 -1.04
N LEU A 88 1.05 -1.20 -1.19
CA LEU A 88 1.86 -0.32 -0.36
C LEU A 88 0.92 0.49 0.53
N ILE A 89 1.13 0.44 1.83
CA ILE A 89 0.40 1.27 2.78
C ILE A 89 1.36 2.30 3.35
N MET A 90 1.01 3.57 3.27
CA MET A 90 1.71 4.65 3.94
C MET A 90 0.81 5.26 5.01
N LYS A 91 1.27 5.24 6.26
CA LYS A 91 0.62 5.96 7.34
C LYS A 91 1.44 7.19 7.69
N ILE A 92 0.79 8.34 7.61
CA ILE A 92 1.33 9.64 7.98
C ILE A 92 0.56 10.10 9.22
N TRP A 93 1.28 10.29 10.32
CA TRP A 93 0.69 10.85 11.54
C TRP A 93 0.66 12.36 11.46
N ARG A 94 -0.21 12.98 12.28
CA ARG A 94 -0.24 14.45 12.39
C ARG A 94 1.12 14.96 12.90
N PRO A 95 1.55 16.15 12.46
CA PRO A 95 2.72 16.79 13.05
C PRO A 95 2.59 16.89 14.57
N ARG A 96 3.71 16.67 15.26
CA ARG A 96 3.82 16.89 16.71
C ARG A 96 3.93 18.38 17.01
N GLY A 97 3.88 18.74 18.30
CA GLY A 97 4.01 20.13 18.74
C GLY A 97 5.34 20.81 18.35
N ASP A 98 6.38 20.02 18.06
CA ASP A 98 7.69 20.47 17.57
C ASP A 98 7.80 20.43 16.02
N ASN A 99 6.68 20.28 15.31
CA ASN A 99 6.60 20.11 13.85
C ASN A 99 7.33 18.88 13.29
N THR A 100 7.72 17.92 14.13
CA THR A 100 8.24 16.65 13.64
C THR A 100 7.11 15.72 13.18
N LEU A 101 7.43 14.84 12.23
CA LEU A 101 6.50 13.94 11.56
C LEU A 101 7.01 12.51 11.65
N ALA A 102 6.19 11.64 12.20
CA ALA A 102 6.39 10.21 12.14
C ALA A 102 5.60 9.65 10.94
N MET A 103 6.21 8.73 10.19
CA MET A 103 5.58 8.04 9.06
C MET A 103 6.07 6.60 8.98
N VAL A 104 5.27 5.73 8.38
CA VAL A 104 5.66 4.35 8.10
C VAL A 104 5.12 3.89 6.76
N ALA A 105 5.92 3.14 6.02
CA ALA A 105 5.55 2.46 4.79
C ALA A 105 5.58 0.96 5.03
N LEU A 106 4.50 0.27 4.68
CA LEU A 106 4.35 -1.18 4.77
C LEU A 106 4.17 -1.74 3.36
N GLN A 107 4.99 -2.72 2.99
CA GLN A 107 4.93 -3.38 1.69
C GLN A 107 4.37 -4.80 1.84
N TYR A 108 3.33 -5.10 1.07
CA TYR A 108 2.69 -6.42 1.03
C TYR A 108 2.83 -7.02 -0.37
N HIS A 109 3.07 -8.34 -0.41
CA HIS A 109 3.21 -9.10 -1.65
C HIS A 109 2.18 -10.24 -1.66
N ARG A 110 1.42 -10.36 -2.75
CA ARG A 110 0.45 -11.45 -2.90
C ARG A 110 1.12 -12.82 -2.87
N ALA A 111 2.31 -12.94 -3.45
CA ALA A 111 3.04 -14.20 -3.55
C ALA A 111 3.69 -14.66 -2.23
N ASN A 112 3.62 -13.87 -1.16
CA ASN A 112 4.13 -14.26 0.15
C ASN A 112 3.26 -15.37 0.75
N ASN A 113 3.85 -16.27 1.55
CA ASN A 113 3.15 -17.35 2.24
C ASN A 113 2.01 -16.83 3.14
N ASN A 114 2.20 -15.65 3.74
CA ASN A 114 1.14 -14.90 4.39
C ASN A 114 1.05 -13.49 3.77
N PRO A 115 0.19 -13.29 2.77
CA PRO A 115 0.11 -12.03 2.03
C PRO A 115 -0.53 -10.89 2.84
N LEU A 116 -1.10 -11.19 4.01
CA LEU A 116 -1.64 -10.20 4.94
C LEU A 116 -0.59 -9.68 5.93
N ILE A 117 0.61 -10.24 5.95
CA ILE A 117 1.73 -9.71 6.75
C ILE A 117 2.66 -8.95 5.79
N PRO A 118 3.04 -7.71 6.11
CA PRO A 118 3.97 -6.97 5.26
C PRO A 118 5.33 -7.65 5.26
N THR A 119 5.97 -7.71 4.10
CA THR A 119 7.34 -8.25 3.96
C THR A 119 8.39 -7.25 4.44
N THR A 120 8.05 -5.96 4.43
CA THR A 120 8.96 -4.87 4.77
C THR A 120 8.18 -3.73 5.41
N ALA A 121 8.74 -3.17 6.46
CA ALA A 121 8.27 -1.93 7.07
C ALA A 121 9.42 -0.96 7.27
N ILE A 122 9.24 0.27 6.79
CA ILE A 122 10.24 1.33 6.91
C ILE A 122 9.57 2.52 7.59
N SER A 123 10.09 2.92 8.76
CA SER A 123 9.76 4.20 9.37
C SER A 123 10.58 5.31 8.72
N PHE A 124 9.93 6.44 8.45
CA PHE A 124 10.56 7.60 7.83
C PHE A 124 9.93 8.89 8.35
N GLY A 125 10.46 10.02 7.91
CA GLY A 125 10.08 11.34 8.39
C GLY A 125 11.15 11.95 9.28
N THR A 126 10.74 12.83 10.18
CA THR A 126 11.64 13.60 11.05
C THR A 126 11.54 13.20 12.52
N ALA A 127 10.68 12.24 12.86
CA ALA A 127 10.54 11.70 14.20
C ALA A 127 10.34 10.18 14.20
N ALA A 128 10.82 9.54 15.27
CA ALA A 128 10.56 8.13 15.55
C ALA A 128 9.07 7.88 15.79
N LEU A 129 8.61 6.65 15.51
CA LEU A 129 7.26 6.21 15.85
C LEU A 129 7.03 6.28 17.37
N ASP A 130 5.88 6.80 17.80
CA ASP A 130 5.52 6.81 19.22
C ASP A 130 5.00 5.45 19.71
N HIS A 131 4.74 5.33 21.02
CA HIS A 131 4.30 4.08 21.62
C HIS A 131 3.02 3.51 21.00
N GLN A 132 2.06 4.36 20.65
CA GLN A 132 0.79 3.92 20.05
C GLN A 132 1.00 3.42 18.61
N ALA A 133 1.81 4.13 17.83
CA ALA A 133 2.21 3.70 16.49
C ALA A 133 2.94 2.34 16.53
N LEU A 134 3.87 2.18 17.47
CA LEU A 134 4.60 0.92 17.66
C LEU A 134 3.67 -0.23 18.05
N GLN A 135 2.73 -0.01 18.98
CA GLN A 135 1.74 -1.02 19.35
C GLN A 135 0.87 -1.45 18.17
N ALA A 136 0.42 -0.49 17.33
CA ALA A 136 -0.35 -0.81 16.13
C ALA A 136 0.47 -1.65 15.14
N LEU A 137 1.75 -1.29 14.91
CA LEU A 137 2.64 -2.09 14.07
C LEU A 137 2.88 -3.50 14.61
N GLN A 138 3.05 -3.65 15.93
CA GLN A 138 3.25 -4.96 16.57
C GLN A 138 2.03 -5.88 16.42
N GLY A 139 0.83 -5.32 16.29
CA GLY A 139 -0.38 -6.07 15.95
C GLY A 139 -0.43 -6.55 14.49
N ILE A 140 0.37 -5.98 13.60
CA ILE A 140 0.40 -6.28 12.16
C ILE A 140 1.59 -7.19 11.81
N MET A 141 2.75 -6.95 12.41
CA MET A 141 4.00 -7.64 12.11
C MET A 141 4.92 -7.71 13.32
N ALA A 142 5.91 -8.59 13.27
CA ALA A 142 6.93 -8.65 14.32
C ALA A 142 7.76 -7.36 14.33
N GLY A 143 7.90 -6.73 15.50
CA GLY A 143 8.54 -5.42 15.64
C GLY A 143 10.03 -5.37 15.26
N ASN A 144 10.71 -6.52 15.17
CA ASN A 144 12.11 -6.60 14.72
C ASN A 144 12.29 -6.48 13.19
N GLN A 145 11.19 -6.37 12.44
CA GLN A 145 11.20 -6.25 10.97
C GLN A 145 11.01 -4.80 10.49
N VAL A 146 11.00 -3.82 11.39
CA VAL A 146 10.89 -2.39 11.08
C VAL A 146 12.29 -1.76 11.08
N THR A 147 12.63 -1.08 9.99
CA THR A 147 13.88 -0.30 9.86
C THR A 147 13.57 1.19 9.70
N GLY A 148 14.58 2.05 9.80
CA GLY A 148 14.44 3.49 9.53
C GLY A 148 14.42 4.36 10.79
N VAL A 149 13.79 5.54 10.72
CA VAL A 149 13.85 6.54 11.79
C VAL A 149 13.37 5.98 13.15
N GLY A 150 14.22 6.06 14.17
CA GLY A 150 13.93 5.53 15.51
C GLY A 150 14.25 4.04 15.69
N PHE A 151 14.70 3.38 14.63
CA PHE A 151 15.22 2.02 14.64
C PHE A 151 16.68 2.08 14.22
N GLY A 152 17.57 1.35 14.90
CA GLY A 152 18.99 1.37 14.56
C GLY A 152 19.20 0.95 13.11
N GLY A 153 19.55 1.90 12.25
CA GLY A 153 20.03 1.63 10.90
C GLY A 153 21.54 1.66 10.92
N VAL A 154 22.20 0.53 10.69
CA VAL A 154 23.53 0.58 10.10
C VAL A 154 23.37 1.12 8.67
N PRO A 155 24.24 2.05 8.22
CA PRO A 155 24.23 2.60 6.87
C PRO A 155 24.21 1.55 5.77
#